data_AF-A0A9D4T5D6-F1
#
_entry.id   AF-A0A9D4T5D6-F1
#
_cell.length_a   1.000
_cell.length_b   1.000
_cell.length_c   1.000
_cell.angle_alpha   90.00
_cell.angle_beta   90.00
_cell.angle_gamma   90.00
#
_symmetry.space_group_name_H-M   'P 1'
#
loop_
_entity.id
_entity.type
_entity.pdbx_description
1 polymer ?
#
loop_
_entity_poly.entity_id
_entity_poly.type
_entity_poly.pdbx_seq_one_letter_code
_entity_poly.pdbx_strand_id
1 'polypeptide(L)'
;MRRYAQYFTHPDCSFLLANAQIVDYPIVYCSESFCKISGYNRAEVMQKSCRCSFMYGELTDRPTIGKLEHCLDAHAQDQLEILLYKKNRTPLWLLLHVAPIKNEKDLVVLFLLTFRDITALKQPLEDDNEL
;
A
#
# COMPACT_ATOMS: atom_id res chain seq x y z
N MET A 1 -3.30 -19.47 -6.00
CA MET A 1 -4.46 -18.55 -6.08
C MET A 1 -5.35 -18.50 -4.82
N ARG A 2 -5.60 -19.59 -4.08
CA ARG A 2 -6.56 -19.58 -2.93
C ARG A 2 -6.21 -18.65 -1.76
N ARG A 3 -4.92 -18.34 -1.51
CA ARG A 3 -4.48 -17.55 -0.33
C ARG A 3 -4.84 -16.06 -0.39
N TYR A 4 -5.06 -15.50 -1.59
CA TYR A 4 -5.34 -14.07 -1.77
C TYR A 4 -6.82 -13.77 -2.08
N ALA A 5 -7.62 -14.81 -2.36
CA ALA A 5 -9.05 -14.69 -2.65
C ALA A 5 -9.81 -13.94 -1.54
N GLN A 6 -9.44 -14.16 -0.28
CA GLN A 6 -10.05 -13.53 0.88
C GLN A 6 -9.96 -11.99 0.88
N TYR A 7 -8.90 -11.42 0.29
CA TYR A 7 -8.73 -9.96 0.21
C TYR A 7 -9.66 -9.35 -0.85
N PHE A 8 -9.96 -10.10 -1.91
CA PHE A 8 -10.88 -9.66 -2.96
C PHE A 8 -12.35 -9.76 -2.53
N THR A 9 -12.66 -10.57 -1.52
CA THR A 9 -14.03 -10.77 -1.01
C THR A 9 -14.40 -9.87 0.16
N HIS A 10 -13.43 -9.18 0.78
CA HIS A 10 -13.71 -8.28 1.89
C HIS A 10 -13.84 -6.84 1.38
N PRO A 11 -15.06 -6.25 1.34
CA PRO A 11 -15.28 -4.91 0.79
C PRO A 11 -14.47 -3.83 1.53
N ASP A 12 -14.14 -4.06 2.80
CA ASP A 12 -13.38 -3.12 3.63
C ASP A 12 -11.87 -3.23 3.47
N CYS A 13 -11.36 -4.17 2.66
CA CYS A 13 -9.92 -4.26 2.40
C CYS A 13 -9.45 -3.15 1.45
N SER A 14 -8.56 -2.29 1.96
CA SER A 14 -7.81 -1.34 1.12
C SER A 14 -6.65 -2.06 0.44
N PHE A 15 -6.67 -2.14 -0.89
CA PHE A 15 -5.62 -2.82 -1.64
C PHE A 15 -5.40 -2.27 -3.06
N LEU A 16 -4.21 -2.55 -3.60
CA LEU A 16 -3.84 -2.35 -5.00
C LEU A 16 -3.40 -3.67 -5.62
N LEU A 17 -3.67 -3.86 -6.91
CA LEU A 17 -2.98 -4.84 -7.74
C LEU A 17 -2.08 -4.12 -8.72
N ALA A 18 -0.85 -4.60 -8.84
CA ALA A 18 0.15 -4.05 -9.73
C ALA A 18 0.72 -5.12 -10.64
N ASN A 19 1.03 -4.75 -11.89
CA ASN A 19 1.65 -5.66 -12.84
C ASN A 19 3.14 -5.83 -12.53
N ALA A 20 3.54 -7.03 -12.10
CA ALA A 20 4.93 -7.30 -11.74
C ALA A 20 5.87 -7.45 -12.96
N GLN A 21 5.31 -7.53 -14.18
CA GLN A 21 6.04 -7.79 -15.42
C GLN A 21 6.35 -6.52 -16.22
N ILE A 22 5.92 -5.36 -15.73
CA ILE A 22 6.14 -4.06 -16.38
C ILE A 22 7.00 -3.20 -15.47
N VAL A 23 7.92 -2.43 -16.07
CA VAL A 23 8.75 -1.44 -15.37
C VAL A 23 7.87 -0.53 -14.52
N ASP A 24 8.36 -0.23 -13.32
CA ASP A 24 7.68 0.56 -12.29
C ASP A 24 6.40 -0.03 -11.68
N TYR A 25 6.09 -1.27 -12.03
CA TYR A 25 5.01 -2.04 -11.42
C TYR A 25 3.69 -1.27 -11.41
N PRO A 26 3.13 -0.95 -12.59
CA PRO A 26 1.98 -0.07 -12.70
C PRO A 26 0.74 -0.70 -12.06
N ILE A 27 -0.03 0.12 -11.36
CA ILE A 27 -1.28 -0.27 -10.73
C ILE A 27 -2.31 -0.58 -11.82
N VAL A 28 -2.80 -1.82 -11.82
CA VAL A 28 -3.84 -2.33 -12.74
C VAL A 28 -5.21 -2.44 -12.07
N TYR A 29 -5.28 -2.30 -10.75
CA TYR A 29 -6.53 -2.20 -10.00
C TYR A 29 -6.30 -1.52 -8.65
N CYS A 30 -7.26 -0.74 -8.18
CA CYS A 30 -7.28 -0.20 -6.81
C CYS A 30 -8.64 -0.45 -6.16
N SER A 31 -8.71 -0.87 -4.90
CA SER A 31 -10.02 -1.05 -4.24
C SER A 31 -10.72 0.29 -3.99
N GLU A 32 -12.04 0.25 -3.79
CA GLU A 32 -12.79 1.44 -3.39
C GLU A 32 -12.32 1.96 -2.01
N SER A 33 -12.04 1.04 -1.08
CA SER A 33 -11.52 1.35 0.25
C SER A 33 -10.15 2.04 0.19
N PHE A 34 -9.29 1.69 -0.78
CA PHE A 34 -8.05 2.46 -1.03
C PHE A 34 -8.34 3.90 -1.46
N CYS A 35 -9.30 4.10 -2.38
CA CYS A 35 -9.69 5.43 -2.82
C CYS A 35 -10.21 6.28 -1.65
N LYS A 36 -11.04 5.67 -0.79
CA LYS A 36 -11.59 6.34 0.41
C LYS A 36 -10.49 6.78 1.38
N ILE A 37 -9.56 5.89 1.76
CA ILE A 37 -8.54 6.24 2.77
C ILE A 37 -7.48 7.20 2.22
N SER A 38 -7.13 7.10 0.94
CA SER A 38 -6.09 7.92 0.30
C SER A 38 -6.62 9.28 -0.18
N GLY A 39 -7.92 9.38 -0.45
CA GLY A 39 -8.56 10.55 -1.04
C GLY A 39 -8.32 10.72 -2.55
N TYR A 40 -7.61 9.79 -3.19
CA TYR A 40 -7.45 9.76 -4.65
C TYR A 40 -8.59 8.96 -5.28
N ASN A 41 -9.09 9.42 -6.43
CA ASN A 41 -10.03 8.62 -7.20
C ASN A 41 -9.29 7.55 -8.04
N ARG A 42 -10.02 6.56 -8.54
CA ARG A 42 -9.44 5.46 -9.32
C ARG A 42 -8.67 5.95 -10.56
N ALA A 43 -9.18 6.93 -11.30
CA ALA A 43 -8.48 7.44 -12.49
C ALA A 43 -7.13 8.10 -12.15
N GLU A 44 -7.01 8.67 -10.95
CA GLU A 44 -5.76 9.23 -10.45
C GLU A 44 -4.78 8.17 -9.95
N VAL A 45 -5.24 6.97 -9.60
CA VAL A 45 -4.40 5.90 -9.02
C VAL A 45 -3.90 4.93 -10.09
N MET A 46 -4.76 4.58 -11.04
CA MET A 46 -4.46 3.60 -12.09
C MET A 46 -3.23 4.03 -12.91
N GLN A 47 -2.44 3.05 -13.36
CA GLN A 47 -1.19 3.21 -14.13
C GLN A 47 -0.04 3.92 -13.40
N LYS A 48 -0.25 4.48 -12.20
CA LYS A 48 0.86 4.93 -11.35
C LYS A 48 1.63 3.74 -10.80
N SER A 49 2.88 3.98 -10.39
CA SER A 49 3.68 2.95 -9.73
C SER A 49 3.07 2.51 -8.40
N CYS A 50 3.09 1.21 -8.13
CA CYS A 50 2.65 0.66 -6.84
C CYS A 50 3.58 1.01 -5.67
N ARG A 51 4.76 1.59 -5.95
CA ARG A 51 5.62 2.23 -4.94
C ARG A 51 4.94 3.44 -4.28
N CYS A 52 3.82 3.91 -4.82
CA CYS A 52 2.99 4.98 -4.28
C CYS A 52 3.71 6.32 -4.13
N SER A 53 4.70 6.62 -4.98
CA SER A 53 5.48 7.87 -4.94
C SER A 53 4.63 9.14 -5.05
N PHE A 54 3.46 9.06 -5.67
CA PHE A 54 2.48 10.15 -5.74
C PHE A 54 1.86 10.52 -4.38
N MET A 55 2.02 9.66 -3.36
CA MET A 55 1.57 9.85 -1.99
C MET A 55 2.72 10.20 -1.04
N TYR A 56 3.95 10.36 -1.53
CA TYR A 56 5.06 10.77 -0.66
C TYR A 56 4.90 12.23 -0.24
N GLY A 57 5.41 12.54 0.95
CA GLY A 57 5.52 13.91 1.45
C GLY A 57 6.74 14.07 2.33
N GLU A 58 6.81 15.19 3.03
CA GLU A 58 8.00 15.64 3.76
C GLU A 58 8.48 14.64 4.80
N LEU A 59 7.56 13.97 5.50
CA LEU A 59 7.86 13.02 6.56
C LEU A 59 7.91 11.55 6.09
N THR A 60 7.78 11.29 4.79
CA THR A 60 7.91 9.92 4.27
C THR A 60 9.36 9.48 4.37
N ASP A 61 9.60 8.45 5.20
CA ASP A 61 10.94 7.98 5.53
C ASP A 61 11.65 7.29 4.35
N ARG A 62 12.84 7.77 3.98
CA ARG A 62 13.63 7.26 2.85
C ARG A 62 14.10 5.81 3.03
N PRO A 63 14.64 5.40 4.19
CA PRO A 63 14.91 3.99 4.47
C PRO A 63 13.69 3.08 4.23
N THR A 64 12.51 3.52 4.65
CA THR A 64 11.26 2.76 4.45
C THR A 64 10.88 2.64 2.97
N ILE A 65 11.07 3.70 2.18
CA ILE A 65 10.94 3.65 0.70
C ILE A 65 11.90 2.60 0.12
N GLY A 66 13.18 2.63 0.52
CA GLY A 66 14.18 1.68 0.03
C GLY A 66 13.85 0.22 0.36
N LYS A 67 13.25 -0.05 1.53
CA LYS A 67 12.75 -1.39 1.88
C LYS A 67 11.63 -1.85 0.95
N LEU A 68 10.67 -0.96 0.65
CA LEU A 68 9.58 -1.26 -0.29
C LEU A 68 10.12 -1.54 -1.69
N GLU A 69 11.05 -0.72 -2.17
CA GLU A 69 11.71 -0.92 -3.47
C GLU A 69 12.44 -2.26 -3.52
N HIS A 70 13.26 -2.56 -2.52
CA HIS A 70 13.97 -3.84 -2.45
C HIS A 70 13.03 -5.04 -2.40
N CYS A 71 11.94 -4.96 -1.62
CA CYS A 71 10.93 -6.02 -1.54
C CYS A 71 10.28 -6.31 -2.90
N LEU A 72 9.88 -5.25 -3.62
CA LEU A 72 9.29 -5.37 -4.95
C LEU A 72 10.30 -5.93 -5.95
N ASP A 73 11.53 -5.41 -5.99
CA ASP A 73 12.54 -5.84 -6.96
C ASP A 73 13.04 -7.28 -6.68
N ALA A 74 13.07 -7.70 -5.41
CA ALA A 74 13.39 -9.06 -5.00
C ALA A 74 12.21 -10.04 -5.18
N HIS A 75 11.05 -9.57 -5.66
CA HIS A 75 9.82 -10.37 -5.74
C HIS A 75 9.45 -11.05 -4.41
N ALA A 76 9.73 -10.38 -3.29
CA ALA A 76 9.56 -10.93 -1.94
C ALA A 76 8.21 -10.55 -1.34
N GLN A 77 7.84 -11.25 -0.27
CA GLN A 77 6.74 -10.84 0.60
C GLN A 77 7.33 -10.09 1.79
N ASP A 78 6.77 -8.93 2.13
CA ASP A 78 7.19 -8.17 3.30
C ASP A 78 6.05 -7.33 3.88
N GLN A 79 6.20 -6.89 5.13
CA GLN A 79 5.28 -6.00 5.82
C GLN A 79 6.06 -4.88 6.50
N LEU A 80 5.67 -3.63 6.23
CA LEU A 80 6.32 -2.44 6.75
C LEU A 80 5.31 -1.35 7.12
N GLU A 81 5.65 -0.53 8.10
CA GLU A 81 4.91 0.68 8.42
C GLU A 81 5.48 1.84 7.61
N ILE A 82 4.63 2.58 6.92
CA ILE A 82 5.02 3.70 6.06
C ILE A 82 4.12 4.90 6.29
N LEU A 83 4.72 6.09 6.37
CA LEU A 83 3.99 7.35 6.42
C LEU A 83 3.81 7.89 5.00
N LEU A 84 2.58 7.89 4.53
CA LEU A 84 2.17 8.47 3.26
C LEU A 84 1.25 9.67 3.49
N TYR A 85 0.90 10.37 2.41
CA TYR A 85 0.05 11.54 2.43
C TYR A 85 -1.19 11.26 1.60
N LYS A 86 -2.35 11.61 2.16
CA LYS A 86 -3.61 11.69 1.41
C LYS A 86 -3.51 12.77 0.34
N LYS A 87 -4.44 12.77 -0.61
CA LYS A 87 -4.52 13.80 -1.67
C LYS A 87 -4.55 15.23 -1.12
N ASN A 88 -5.24 15.43 0.00
CA ASN A 88 -5.33 16.73 0.69
C ASN A 88 -4.10 17.05 1.55
N ARG A 89 -3.01 16.27 1.45
CA ARG A 89 -1.77 16.40 2.22
C ARG A 89 -1.88 16.09 3.71
N THR A 90 -2.96 15.46 4.17
CA THR A 90 -3.00 14.91 5.53
C THR A 90 -2.07 13.69 5.64
N PRO A 91 -1.18 13.61 6.65
CA PRO A 91 -0.37 12.43 6.92
C PRO A 91 -1.24 11.21 7.26
N LEU A 92 -0.81 10.03 6.80
CA LEU A 92 -1.52 8.77 6.92
C LEU A 92 -0.49 7.65 7.17
N TRP A 93 -0.49 7.09 8.38
CA TRP A 93 0.35 5.94 8.70
C TRP A 93 -0.33 4.67 8.25
N LEU A 94 0.39 3.88 7.45
CA LEU A 94 -0.13 2.66 6.86
C LEU A 94 0.77 1.48 7.23
N LEU A 95 0.17 0.42 7.72
CA LEU A 95 0.78 -0.91 7.67
C LEU A 95 0.57 -1.44 6.24
N LEU A 96 1.64 -1.43 5.46
CA LEU A 96 1.70 -1.92 4.09
C LEU A 96 2.21 -3.36 4.10
N HIS A 97 1.45 -4.27 3.51
CA HIS A 97 1.89 -5.62 3.22
C HIS A 97 1.92 -5.84 1.71
N VAL A 98 3.07 -6.31 1.21
CA VAL A 98 3.33 -6.61 -0.19
C VAL A 98 3.40 -8.12 -0.35
N ALA A 99 2.60 -8.66 -1.27
CA ALA A 99 2.55 -10.09 -1.54
C ALA A 99 2.64 -10.38 -3.05
N PRO A 100 3.67 -11.13 -3.50
CA PRO A 100 3.78 -11.54 -4.89
C PRO A 100 2.73 -12.61 -5.21
N ILE A 101 2.10 -12.49 -6.38
CA ILE A 101 1.15 -13.45 -6.93
C ILE A 101 1.81 -14.15 -8.11
N LYS A 102 2.00 -15.45 -7.96
CA LYS A 102 2.57 -16.31 -8.99
C LYS A 102 1.51 -16.96 -9.85
N ASN A 103 1.81 -17.16 -11.13
CA ASN A 103 1.04 -18.01 -12.04
C ASN A 103 1.42 -19.49 -11.88
N GLU A 104 0.86 -20.35 -12.72
CA GLU A 104 1.11 -21.80 -12.70
C GLU A 104 2.55 -22.21 -13.04
N LYS A 105 3.34 -21.30 -13.63
CA LYS A 105 4.75 -21.47 -13.97
C LYS A 105 5.70 -20.92 -12.90
N ASP A 106 5.18 -20.61 -11.70
CA ASP A 106 5.90 -19.99 -10.58
C ASP A 106 6.47 -18.58 -10.88
N LEU A 107 6.03 -17.94 -11.96
CA LEU A 107 6.41 -16.57 -12.32
C LEU A 107 5.51 -15.57 -11.57
N VAL A 108 6.12 -14.57 -10.92
CA VAL A 108 5.39 -13.48 -10.26
C VAL A 108 4.78 -12.55 -11.30
N VAL A 109 3.46 -12.58 -11.47
CA VAL A 109 2.75 -11.80 -12.50
C VAL A 109 2.07 -10.56 -11.96
N LEU A 110 1.72 -10.55 -10.68
CA LEU A 110 1.12 -9.41 -9.99
C LEU A 110 1.73 -9.24 -8.61
N PHE A 111 1.67 -8.02 -8.10
CA PHE A 111 1.77 -7.75 -6.66
C PHE A 111 0.39 -7.40 -6.11
N LEU A 112 0.06 -7.95 -4.95
CA LEU A 112 -1.01 -7.48 -4.09
C LEU A 112 -0.39 -6.62 -2.99
N LEU A 113 -0.80 -5.36 -2.93
CA LEU A 113 -0.43 -4.44 -1.86
C LEU A 113 -1.68 -4.20 -1.02
N THR A 114 -1.64 -4.50 0.27
CA THR A 114 -2.75 -4.24 1.20
C THR A 114 -2.34 -3.19 2.21
N PHE A 115 -3.27 -2.29 2.53
CA PHE A 115 -3.04 -1.12 3.37
C PHE A 115 -3.99 -1.16 4.56
N ARG A 116 -3.45 -1.00 5.76
CA ARG A 116 -4.24 -0.79 6.98
C ARG A 116 -3.87 0.55 7.58
N ASP A 117 -4.85 1.41 7.78
CA ASP A 117 -4.68 2.67 8.51
C ASP A 117 -4.36 2.38 9.98
N ILE A 118 -3.17 2.81 10.41
CA ILE A 118 -2.69 2.70 11.79
C ILE A 118 -2.40 4.08 12.38
N THR A 119 -2.93 5.15 11.77
CA THR A 119 -2.69 6.54 12.21
C THR A 119 -3.09 6.76 13.67
N ALA A 120 -4.22 6.19 14.11
CA ALA A 120 -4.65 6.25 15.50
C ALA A 120 -3.66 5.61 16.49
N LEU A 121 -2.87 4.62 16.05
CA LEU A 121 -1.86 3.96 16.88
C LEU A 121 -0.54 4.76 16.98
N LYS A 122 -0.41 5.83 16.20
CA LYS A 122 0.78 6.69 16.13
C LYS A 122 0.57 8.06 16.76
N GLN A 123 -0.66 8.39 17.14
CA GLN A 123 -0.94 9.58 17.92
C GLN A 123 -0.47 9.35 19.37
N PRO A 124 0.13 10.35 20.02
CA PRO A 124 0.39 10.27 21.46
C PRO A 124 -0.93 9.95 22.18
N LEU A 125 -0.88 9.05 23.17
CA LEU A 125 -1.98 8.95 24.13
C LEU A 125 -2.07 10.33 24.79
N GLU A 126 -3.24 10.99 24.72
CA GLU A 126 -3.50 12.11 25.60
C GLU A 126 -3.43 11.55 27.03
N ASP A 127 -2.42 11.97 27.79
CA ASP A 127 -2.38 11.67 29.21
C ASP A 127 -3.58 12.37 29.86
N ASP A 128 -4.55 11.58 30.35
CA ASP A 128 -5.66 12.03 31.23
C ASP A 128 -5.08 12.51 32.59
N ASN A 129 -4.24 13.56 32.56
CA ASN A 129 -3.66 14.19 33.73
C ASN A 129 -4.06 15.68 33.77
N GLU A 130 -5.36 15.92 33.83
CA GLU A 130 -5.91 17.12 34.45
C GLU A 130 -6.95 16.70 35.50
N LEU A 131 -6.45 16.45 36.72
CA LEU A 131 -7.20 16.47 37.98
C LEU A 131 -7.21 17.90 38.53
#